data_AF-A0A2W6YKH2-F1
#
_entry.id   AF-A0A2W6YKH2-F1
#
_cell.length_a   1.000
_cell.length_b   1.000
_cell.length_c   1.000
_cell.angle_alpha   90.00
_cell.angle_beta   90.00
_cell.angle_gamma   90.00
#
_symmetry.space_group_name_H-M   'P 1'
#
loop_
_entity.id
_entity.type
_entity.pdbx_description
1 polymer ?
#
loop_
_entity_poly.entity_id
_entity_poly.type
_entity_poly.pdbx_seq_one_letter_code
_entity_poly.pdbx_strand_id
1 'polypeptide(L)' 'MKKYQETIYKIILIFSVVINLFLIVLLFFVLRDSLSGNGEWLLEGRSFWFFIGLILAYSLANSIFIVRLLKLKNS' A
#
# COMPACT_ATOMS: atom_id res chain seq x y z
N MET A 1 8.00 -25.07 -10.24
CA MET A 1 7.69 -23.91 -11.11
C MET A 1 8.92 -23.58 -11.95
N LYS A 2 8.77 -23.13 -13.21
CA LYS A 2 9.94 -22.77 -14.04
C LYS A 2 10.73 -21.65 -13.33
N LYS A 3 12.07 -21.74 -13.23
CA LYS A 3 12.95 -20.74 -12.54
C LYS A 3 12.57 -19.27 -12.84
N TYR A 4 12.15 -18.99 -14.07
CA TYR A 4 11.65 -17.68 -14.48
C TYR A 4 10.40 -17.21 -13.73
N GLN A 5 9.44 -18.10 -13.49
CA GLN A 5 8.23 -17.78 -12.72
C GLN A 5 8.61 -17.41 -11.28
N GLU A 6 9.50 -18.16 -10.63
CA GLU A 6 9.97 -17.83 -9.26
C GLU A 6 10.61 -16.45 -9.18
N THR A 7 11.45 -16.09 -10.14
CA THR A 7 12.08 -14.76 -10.18
C THR A 7 11.03 -13.66 -10.34
N ILE A 8 10.08 -13.82 -11.27
CA ILE A 8 8.99 -12.87 -11.47
C ILE A 8 8.14 -12.75 -10.19
N TYR A 9 7.84 -13.86 -9.52
CA TYR A 9 7.10 -13.86 -8.26
C TYR A 9 7.81 -13.09 -7.15
N LYS A 10 9.12 -13.29 -6.98
CA LYS A 10 9.90 -12.55 -5.98
C LYS A 10 9.91 -11.05 -6.25
N ILE A 11 10.05 -10.66 -7.53
CA ILE A 11 10.01 -9.25 -7.94
C ILE A 11 8.64 -8.65 -7.60
N ILE A 12 7.54 -9.31 -7.97
CA ILE A 12 6.18 -8.85 -7.65
C ILE A 12 6.01 -8.69 -6.14
N LEU A 13 6.47 -9.66 -5.35
CA LEU A 13 6.36 -9.61 -3.88
C LEU A 13 7.12 -8.41 -3.29
N ILE A 14 8.35 -8.17 -3.77
CA ILE A 14 9.17 -7.02 -3.34
C ILE A 14 8.47 -5.70 -3.71
N PHE A 15 7.98 -5.58 -4.95
CA PHE A 15 7.25 -4.40 -5.39
C PHE A 15 5.98 -4.18 -4.56
N SER A 16 5.22 -5.23 -4.24
CA SER A 16 4.05 -5.14 -3.36
C SER A 16 4.41 -4.58 -1.98
N VAL A 17 5.52 -5.02 -1.37
CA VAL A 17 5.98 -4.49 -0.08
C VAL A 17 6.41 -3.03 -0.19
N VAL A 18 7.17 -2.67 -1.24
CA VAL A 18 7.64 -1.31 -1.49
C VAL A 18 6.46 -0.34 -1.68
N ILE A 19 5.45 -0.73 -2.47
CA ILE A 19 4.26 0.10 -2.69
C ILE A 19 3.49 0.29 -1.37
N ASN A 20 3.32 -0.76 -0.57
CA ASN A 20 2.67 -0.62 0.74
C ASN A 20 3.42 0.35 1.66
N LEU A 21 4.74 0.25 1.74
CA LEU A 21 5.57 1.19 2.52
C LEU A 21 5.42 2.62 2.00
N PHE A 22 5.47 2.81 0.68
CA PHE A 22 5.27 4.11 0.06
C PHE A 22 3.91 4.72 0.41
N LEU A 23 2.84 3.93 0.33
CA LEU A 23 1.49 4.38 0.66
C LEU A 23 1.33 4.73 2.15
N ILE A 24 1.97 4.00 3.06
CA ILE A 24 1.97 4.33 4.49
C ILE A 24 2.69 5.66 4.74
N VAL A 25 3.85 5.87 4.12
CA VAL A 25 4.60 7.13 4.23
C VAL A 25 3.79 8.30 3.68
N LEU A 26 3.17 8.11 2.52
CA LEU A 26 2.30 9.11 1.89
C LEU A 26 1.08 9.44 2.77
N LEU A 27 0.45 8.42 3.36
CA LEU A 27 -0.62 8.58 4.34
C LEU A 27 -0.17 9.37 5.57
N PHE A 28 1.04 9.08 6.08
CA PHE A 28 1.61 9.79 7.22
C PHE A 28 1.85 11.27 6.90
N PHE A 29 2.38 11.60 5.72
CA PHE A 29 2.56 12.98 5.30
C PHE A 29 1.23 13.72 5.19
N VAL A 30 0.22 13.10 4.56
CA VAL A 30 -1.11 13.71 4.39
C VAL A 30 -1.81 13.90 5.73
N LEU A 31 -1.71 12.94 6.65
CA LEU A 31 -2.25 13.06 8.01
C LEU A 31 -1.53 14.16 8.79
N ARG A 32 -0.19 14.21 8.73
CA ARG A 32 0.61 15.24 9.40
C ARG A 32 0.26 16.64 8.91
N ASP A 33 0.17 16.80 7.59
CA ASP A 33 -0.16 18.07 6.96
C ASP A 33 -1.56 18.54 7.37
N SER A 34 -2.56 17.64 7.27
CA SER A 34 -3.94 17.90 7.67
C SER A 34 -4.08 18.24 9.17
N LEU A 35 -3.37 17.54 10.05
CA LEU A 35 -3.40 17.80 11.51
C LEU A 35 -2.66 19.08 11.91
N SER A 36 -1.69 19.54 11.10
CA SER A 36 -0.89 20.73 11.41
C SER A 36 -1.63 22.05 11.16
N GLY A 37 -2.80 22.02 10.51
CA GLY A 37 -3.56 23.23 10.16
C GLY A 37 -2.89 24.14 9.11
N ASN A 38 -1.72 23.73 8.59
CA ASN A 38 -0.89 24.45 7.63
C ASN A 38 -1.06 23.93 6.19
N GLY A 39 -2.11 23.15 5.94
CA GLY A 39 -2.18 22.26 4.78
C GLY A 39 -2.11 22.98 3.43
N GLU A 40 -0.98 22.85 2.74
CA GLU A 40 -0.88 23.14 1.30
C GLU A 40 -1.61 22.08 0.47
N TRP A 41 -1.80 20.87 1.03
CA TRP A 41 -2.56 19.81 0.38
C TRP A 41 -4.06 20.06 0.57
N LEU A 42 -4.70 20.58 -0.49
CA LEU A 42 -6.14 20.87 -0.62
C LEU A 42 -7.09 19.64 -0.52
N LEU A 43 -6.75 18.66 0.31
CA LEU A 43 -7.62 17.54 0.64
C LEU A 43 -8.45 17.92 1.87
N GLU A 44 -9.51 18.69 1.66
CA GLU A 44 -10.46 19.05 2.71
C GLU A 44 -11.72 18.17 2.67
N GLY A 45 -12.21 17.79 3.87
CA GLY A 45 -13.48 17.10 4.02
C GLY A 45 -13.55 15.75 3.32
N ARG A 46 -14.45 15.59 2.34
CA ARG A 46 -14.79 14.28 1.74
C ARG A 46 -13.65 13.68 0.91
N SER A 47 -12.83 14.50 0.26
CA SER A 47 -11.71 14.03 -0.58
C SER A 47 -10.58 13.42 0.25
N PHE A 48 -10.31 13.99 1.42
CA PHE A 48 -9.37 13.46 2.41
C PHE A 48 -9.74 12.06 2.88
N TRP A 49 -10.98 11.88 3.32
CA TRP A 49 -11.48 10.58 3.75
C TRP A 49 -11.51 9.56 2.61
N PHE A 50 -11.80 10.00 1.38
CA PHE A 50 -11.74 9.13 0.20
C PHE A 50 -10.31 8.68 -0.10
N PHE A 51 -9.33 9.58 0.00
CA PHE A 51 -7.92 9.27 -0.18
C PHE A 51 -7.40 8.28 0.87
N ILE A 52 -7.74 8.51 2.15
CA ILE A 52 -7.44 7.55 3.24
C ILE A 52 -8.08 6.20 2.94
N GLY A 53 -9.36 6.19 2.58
CA GLY A 53 -10.09 4.97 2.26
C GLY A 53 -9.46 4.18 1.12
N LEU A 54 -9.01 4.86 0.06
CA LEU A 54 -8.34 4.26 -1.09
C LEU A 54 -6.99 3.64 -0.70
N ILE A 55 -6.19 4.34 0.10
CA ILE A 55 -4.91 3.83 0.61
C ILE A 55 -5.14 2.60 1.48
N LEU A 56 -6.12 2.64 2.40
CA LEU A 56 -6.44 1.52 3.27
C LEU A 56 -6.93 0.32 2.48
N ALA A 57 -7.86 0.52 1.53
CA ALA A 57 -8.39 -0.55 0.70
C ALA A 57 -7.29 -1.23 -0.13
N TYR A 58 -6.42 -0.44 -0.77
CA TYR A 58 -5.30 -0.97 -1.53
C TYR A 58 -4.32 -1.73 -0.62
N SER A 59 -3.95 -1.15 0.52
CA SER A 59 -3.00 -1.76 1.45
C SER A 59 -3.53 -3.08 2.00
N LEU A 60 -4.84 -3.17 2.26
CA LEU A 60 -5.51 -4.38 2.75
C LEU A 60 -5.56 -5.46 1.67
N ALA A 61 -5.96 -5.10 0.45
CA ALA A 61 -5.96 -6.03 -0.69
C ALA A 61 -4.56 -6.57 -0.99
N ASN A 62 -3.54 -5.70 -0.98
CA ASN A 62 -2.15 -6.05 -1.21
C ASN A 62 -1.60 -6.94 -0.07
N SER A 63 -1.98 -6.67 1.18
CA SER A 63 -1.63 -7.53 2.32
C SER A 63 -2.26 -8.92 2.20
N ILE A 64 -3.54 -9.03 1.80
CA ILE A 64 -4.21 -10.31 1.55
C ILE A 64 -3.51 -11.07 0.41
N PHE A 65 -3.13 -10.37 -0.66
CA PHE A 65 -2.40 -10.96 -1.78
C PHE A 65 -1.05 -11.54 -1.33
N ILE A 66 -0.27 -10.80 -0.56
CA ILE A 66 1.00 -11.27 0.02
C ILE A 66 0.77 -12.50 0.92
N VAL A 67 -0.20 -12.47 1.83
CA VAL A 67 -0.49 -13.58 2.75
C VAL A 67 -0.92 -14.85 2.00
N ARG A 68 -1.79 -14.71 0.99
CA ARG A 68 -2.22 -15.84 0.17
C ARG A 68 -1.04 -16.45 -0.60
N LEU A 69 -0.17 -15.61 -1.16
CA LEU A 69 1.04 -16.08 -1.86
C LEU A 69 2.02 -16.79 -0.93
N LEU A 70 2.26 -16.26 0.26
CA LEU A 70 3.12 -16.89 1.25
C LEU A 70 2.57 -18.24 1.70
N LYS A 71 1.24 -18.35 1.88
CA LYS A 71 0.59 -19.64 2.18
C LYS A 71 0.73 -20.65 1.04
N LEU A 72 0.55 -20.23 -0.22
CA LEU A 72 0.71 -21.10 -1.40
C LEU A 72 2.15 -21.59 -1.61
N LYS A 73 3.15 -20.81 -1.20
CA LYS A 73 4.56 -21.22 -1.27
C LYS A 73 4.93 -22.27 -0.20
N ASN A 74 4.25 -22.25 0.94
CA ASN A 74 4.54 -23.13 2.09
C ASN A 74 3.75 -24.45 2.08
N SER A 75 2.88 -24.67 1.09
CA SER A 75 2.04 -25.86 0.94
C SER A 75 2.46 -26.69 -0.26
#